data_AF-A0AAD6AZ62-F1
#
_entry.id   AF-A0AAD6AZ62-F1
#
_cell.length_a   1.000
_cell.length_b   1.000
_cell.length_c   1.000
_cell.angle_alpha   90.00
_cell.angle_beta   90.00
_cell.angle_gamma   90.00
#
_symmetry.space_group_name_H-M   'P 1'
#
loop_
_entity.id
_entity.type
_entity.pdbx_description
1 polymer ?
#
loop_
_entity_poly.entity_id
_entity_poly.type
_entity_poly.pdbx_seq_one_letter_code
_entity_poly.pdbx_strand_id
1 'polypeptide(L)'
;MQSDRDRCDISVPTHFHTTSHRLEVTHIPLLWSCPPAAGQHNDARMNLAIALTAARYGAAIANYTEVVHLLERADPQTGKERVCGAHCRDGITGQEFDVRAKCVINATGPFTDALQKMDDQKNPDICQPSAGVHIVILGYYSSLASARIVSSASGHNMVLSGSSVGTGGSEHGA
;
A
#
# COMPACT_ATOMS: atom_id res chain seq x y z
N MET A 1 -29.69 -31.13 0.57
CA MET A 1 -28.41 -31.51 1.21
C MET A 1 -27.73 -32.51 0.29
N GLN A 2 -27.00 -32.02 -0.71
CA GLN A 2 -26.17 -32.85 -1.58
C GLN A 2 -24.73 -32.75 -1.07
N SER A 3 -24.22 -33.88 -0.62
CA SER A 3 -22.85 -34.12 -0.21
C SER A 3 -21.99 -34.41 -1.43
N ASP A 4 -20.95 -33.62 -1.65
CA ASP A 4 -19.69 -34.08 -2.23
C ASP A 4 -18.61 -33.07 -1.81
N ARG A 5 -17.94 -33.42 -0.70
CA ARG A 5 -16.69 -32.77 -0.29
C ARG A 5 -15.59 -33.74 -0.71
N ASP A 6 -14.96 -33.41 -1.81
CA ASP A 6 -13.75 -34.06 -2.31
C ASP A 6 -12.71 -34.15 -1.19
N ARG A 7 -12.50 -35.38 -0.77
CA ARG A 7 -11.50 -35.79 0.21
C ARG A 7 -10.18 -35.87 -0.55
N CYS A 8 -9.33 -34.85 -0.45
CA CYS A 8 -7.95 -34.96 -0.91
C CYS A 8 -7.17 -35.84 0.08
N ASP A 9 -7.07 -37.13 -0.23
CA ASP A 9 -6.17 -38.07 0.44
C ASP A 9 -4.71 -37.70 0.12
N ILE A 10 -4.01 -37.12 1.10
CA ILE A 10 -2.56 -36.90 1.04
C ILE A 10 -1.89 -38.20 1.47
N SER A 11 -1.56 -39.04 0.47
CA SER A 11 -0.67 -40.19 0.65
C SER A 11 0.78 -39.72 0.66
N VAL A 12 1.46 -39.81 1.80
CA VAL A 12 2.91 -39.58 1.93
C VAL A 12 3.64 -40.92 1.79
N PRO A 13 4.50 -41.14 0.77
CA PRO A 13 5.35 -42.32 0.74
C PRO A 13 6.57 -42.10 1.64
N THR A 14 6.60 -42.84 2.74
CA THR A 14 7.77 -42.96 3.63
C THR A 14 8.71 -43.99 3.02
N HIS A 15 9.87 -43.56 2.48
CA HIS A 15 11.20 -44.23 2.51
C HIS A 15 12.07 -43.80 1.32
N PHE A 16 13.23 -43.20 1.60
CA PHE A 16 14.25 -42.84 0.61
C PHE A 16 15.56 -43.54 1.00
N HIS A 17 16.09 -44.40 0.12
CA HIS A 17 17.36 -45.11 0.30
C HIS A 17 18.40 -44.44 -0.60
N THR A 18 19.57 -44.10 -0.05
CA THR A 18 20.64 -43.39 -0.76
C THR A 18 21.75 -44.39 -1.13
N THR A 19 22.18 -44.36 -2.38
CA THR A 19 23.48 -44.89 -2.79
C THR A 19 24.15 -43.91 -3.76
N SER A 20 25.35 -43.50 -3.37
CA SER A 20 26.27 -42.59 -4.06
C SER A 20 26.78 -43.18 -5.38
N HIS A 21 26.80 -42.38 -6.45
CA HIS A 21 28.01 -41.99 -7.20
C HIS A 21 27.66 -41.32 -8.54
N ARG A 22 28.55 -40.39 -8.93
CA ARG A 22 28.79 -39.79 -10.27
C ARG A 22 28.29 -38.35 -10.45
N LEU A 23 29.28 -37.45 -10.52
CA LEU A 23 29.16 -36.05 -10.90
C LEU A 23 28.75 -35.95 -12.38
N GLU A 24 27.50 -35.62 -12.63
CA GLU A 24 27.03 -35.03 -13.88
C GLU A 24 26.34 -33.71 -13.54
N VAL A 25 26.58 -32.70 -14.38
CA VAL A 25 26.03 -31.34 -14.27
C VAL A 25 24.52 -31.43 -14.02
N THR A 26 24.09 -31.11 -12.80
CA THR A 26 22.69 -31.12 -12.40
C THR A 26 21.94 -30.04 -13.16
N HIS A 27 21.25 -30.47 -14.21
CA HIS A 27 20.03 -29.83 -14.68
C HIS A 27 19.07 -29.81 -13.48
N ILE A 28 19.09 -28.73 -12.68
CA ILE A 28 18.19 -28.59 -11.53
C ILE A 28 16.77 -28.60 -12.10
N PRO A 29 15.97 -29.66 -11.88
CA PRO A 29 14.58 -29.62 -12.28
C PRO A 29 13.94 -28.55 -11.41
N LEU A 30 13.30 -27.56 -12.04
CA LEU A 30 12.46 -26.57 -11.36
C LEU A 30 11.33 -27.34 -10.67
N LEU A 31 11.61 -27.72 -9.42
CA LEU A 31 10.77 -28.52 -8.56
C LEU A 31 9.55 -27.66 -8.18
N TRP A 32 8.37 -28.10 -8.61
CA TRP A 32 7.05 -27.75 -8.10
C TRP A 32 6.94 -26.37 -7.43
N SER A 33 6.70 -25.32 -8.24
CA SER A 33 6.15 -24.08 -7.69
C SER A 33 4.63 -24.25 -7.60
N CYS A 34 4.12 -24.47 -6.38
CA CYS A 34 2.71 -24.20 -6.11
C CYS A 34 2.51 -22.69 -6.31
N PRO A 35 1.70 -22.23 -7.28
CA PRO A 35 1.48 -20.81 -7.45
C PRO A 35 0.81 -20.30 -6.17
N PRO A 36 1.42 -19.35 -5.43
CA PRO A 36 0.72 -18.73 -4.33
C PRO A 36 -0.54 -18.07 -4.89
N ALA A 37 -1.70 -18.36 -4.30
CA ALA A 37 -2.95 -17.67 -4.64
C ALA A 37 -2.86 -16.23 -4.12
N ALA A 38 -2.20 -15.36 -4.89
CA ALA A 38 -2.11 -13.94 -4.63
C ALA A 38 -3.29 -13.22 -5.32
N GLY A 39 -4.11 -12.53 -4.53
CA GLY A 39 -5.17 -11.68 -5.06
C GLY A 39 -4.59 -10.46 -5.78
N GLN A 40 -5.15 -10.11 -6.93
CA GLN A 40 -4.86 -8.83 -7.57
C GLN A 40 -5.75 -7.75 -6.94
N HIS A 41 -5.16 -6.61 -6.59
CA HIS A 41 -5.85 -5.50 -5.95
C HIS A 41 -5.74 -4.24 -6.80
N ASN A 42 -6.84 -3.52 -6.97
CA ASN A 42 -6.87 -2.20 -7.59
C ASN A 42 -7.12 -1.16 -6.50
N ASP A 43 -6.02 -0.58 -6.02
CA ASP A 43 -5.94 0.41 -4.96
C ASP A 43 -6.76 1.68 -5.28
N ALA A 44 -6.62 2.23 -6.48
CA ALA A 44 -7.32 3.45 -6.87
C ALA A 44 -8.86 3.28 -6.85
N ARG A 45 -9.36 2.15 -7.37
CA ARG A 45 -10.80 1.84 -7.35
C ARG A 45 -11.29 1.51 -5.95
N MET A 46 -10.48 0.87 -5.11
CA MET A 46 -10.82 0.61 -3.72
C MET A 46 -11.02 1.92 -2.96
N ASN A 47 -10.07 2.85 -3.06
CA ASN A 47 -10.14 4.14 -2.38
C ASN A 47 -11.38 4.95 -2.79
N LEU A 48 -11.68 4.97 -4.08
CA LEU A 48 -12.90 5.61 -4.59
C LEU A 48 -14.17 4.94 -4.04
N ALA A 49 -14.21 3.60 -4.00
CA ALA A 49 -15.36 2.87 -3.47
C ALA A 49 -15.61 3.16 -1.98
N ILE A 50 -14.55 3.29 -1.18
CA ILE A 50 -14.64 3.67 0.24
C ILE A 50 -15.22 5.08 0.37
N ALA A 51 -14.69 6.05 -0.40
CA ALA A 51 -15.19 7.42 -0.38
C ALA A 51 -16.67 7.50 -0.79
N LEU A 52 -17.06 6.87 -1.90
CA LEU A 52 -18.45 6.87 -2.35
C LEU A 52 -19.39 6.21 -1.33
N THR A 53 -18.93 5.16 -0.65
CA THR A 53 -19.70 4.52 0.41
C THR A 53 -19.89 5.46 1.60
N ALA A 54 -18.85 6.18 2.02
CA ALA A 54 -18.97 7.17 3.09
C ALA A 54 -19.93 8.32 2.72
N ALA A 55 -19.86 8.81 1.47
CA ALA A 55 -20.80 9.81 0.97
C ALA A 55 -22.26 9.31 0.99
N ARG A 56 -22.48 8.03 0.65
CA ARG A 56 -23.81 7.41 0.73
C ARG A 56 -24.37 7.36 2.15
N TYR A 57 -23.50 7.27 3.17
CA TYR A 57 -23.89 7.35 4.58
C TYR A 57 -23.97 8.80 5.11
N GLY A 58 -23.83 9.81 4.25
CA GLY A 58 -24.01 11.23 4.61
C GLY A 58 -22.73 11.96 4.97
N ALA A 59 -21.55 11.37 4.73
CA ALA A 59 -20.29 12.10 4.88
C ALA A 59 -20.12 13.12 3.74
N ALA A 60 -19.69 14.35 4.07
CA ALA A 60 -19.26 15.32 3.08
C ALA A 60 -17.83 14.99 2.65
N ILE A 61 -17.58 14.92 1.34
CA ILE A 61 -16.28 14.62 0.77
C ILE A 61 -15.95 15.70 -0.24
N ALA A 62 -14.76 16.28 -0.12
CA ALA A 62 -14.24 17.29 -1.03
C ALA A 62 -12.86 16.86 -1.51
N ASN A 63 -12.68 16.76 -2.82
CA ASN A 63 -11.37 16.61 -3.45
C ASN A 63 -10.81 17.99 -3.79
N TYR A 64 -9.51 18.05 -4.11
CA TYR A 64 -8.80 19.30 -4.42
C TYR A 64 -8.92 20.37 -3.33
N THR A 65 -9.17 19.96 -2.09
CA THR A 65 -9.20 20.85 -0.93
C THR A 65 -7.95 20.60 -0.12
N GLU A 66 -7.07 21.59 -0.04
CA GLU A 66 -5.84 21.50 0.75
C GLU A 66 -6.00 22.19 2.10
N VAL A 67 -5.38 21.64 3.14
CA VAL A 67 -5.33 22.28 4.46
C VAL A 67 -4.12 23.20 4.50
N VAL A 68 -4.36 24.50 4.74
CA VAL A 68 -3.30 25.51 4.80
C VAL A 68 -2.85 25.74 6.25
N HIS A 69 -3.81 25.84 7.18
CA HIS A 69 -3.54 26.05 8.60
C HIS A 69 -4.52 25.29 9.48
N LEU A 70 -4.10 24.91 10.68
CA LEU A 70 -4.99 24.35 11.70
C LEU A 70 -5.62 25.47 12.52
N LEU A 71 -6.90 25.31 12.87
CA LEU A 71 -7.60 26.26 13.71
C LEU A 71 -7.53 25.77 15.15
N GLU A 72 -6.89 26.53 16.03
CA GLU A 72 -6.74 26.19 17.43
C GLU A 72 -7.56 27.10 18.34
N ARG A 73 -8.00 26.55 19.46
CA ARG A 73 -8.69 27.29 20.51
C ARG A 73 -8.16 26.88 21.86
N ALA A 74 -7.87 27.87 22.71
CA ALA A 74 -7.55 27.63 24.10
C ALA A 74 -8.75 27.01 24.83
N ASP A 75 -8.54 25.86 25.47
CA ASP A 75 -9.53 25.26 26.35
C ASP A 75 -9.72 26.14 27.60
N PRO A 76 -10.94 26.64 27.87
CA PRO A 76 -11.21 27.53 29.01
C PRO A 76 -10.85 26.94 30.38
N GLN A 77 -10.80 25.61 30.51
CA GLN A 77 -10.55 24.94 31.78
C GLN A 77 -9.09 24.57 32.00
N THR A 78 -8.34 24.31 30.93
CA THR A 78 -6.95 23.82 31.03
C THR A 78 -5.92 24.81 30.49
N GLY A 79 -6.36 25.85 29.77
CA GLY A 79 -5.49 26.83 29.11
C GLY A 79 -4.67 26.25 27.95
N LYS A 80 -4.86 24.98 27.61
CA LYS A 80 -4.15 24.32 26.51
C LYS A 80 -4.82 24.61 25.17
N GLU A 81 -4.00 24.85 24.16
CA GLU A 81 -4.46 24.94 22.78
C GLU A 81 -4.97 23.57 22.31
N ARG A 82 -6.14 23.58 21.67
CA ARG A 82 -6.76 22.39 21.07
C ARG A 82 -7.19 22.71 19.66
N VAL A 83 -6.88 21.81 18.74
CA VAL A 83 -7.34 21.88 17.36
C VAL A 83 -8.87 21.74 17.32
N CYS A 84 -9.52 22.73 16.70
CA CYS A 84 -10.98 22.87 16.59
C CYS A 84 -11.47 22.95 15.13
N GLY A 85 -10.57 22.77 14.17
CA GLY A 85 -10.87 22.86 12.76
C GLY A 85 -9.62 23.01 11.90
N ALA A 86 -9.83 23.32 10.63
CA ALA A 86 -8.81 23.60 9.65
C ALA A 86 -9.25 24.73 8.71
N HIS A 87 -8.30 25.57 8.33
CA HIS A 87 -8.44 26.52 7.24
C HIS A 87 -8.02 25.84 5.94
N CYS A 88 -8.95 25.77 4.99
CA CYS A 88 -8.81 25.01 3.77
C CYS A 88 -8.84 25.92 2.54
N ARG A 89 -8.08 25.56 1.50
CA ARG A 89 -8.11 26.21 0.20
C ARG A 89 -8.62 25.24 -0.85
N ASP A 90 -9.56 25.69 -1.67
CA ASP A 90 -9.99 24.99 -2.88
C ASP A 90 -8.95 25.22 -3.99
N GLY A 91 -8.29 24.15 -4.42
CA GLY A 91 -7.28 24.19 -5.49
C GLY A 91 -7.85 24.42 -6.88
N ILE A 92 -9.17 24.32 -7.09
CA ILE A 92 -9.80 24.60 -8.39
C ILE A 92 -10.14 26.09 -8.51
N THR A 93 -10.76 26.67 -7.47
CA THR A 93 -11.24 28.05 -7.49
C THR A 93 -10.29 29.04 -6.83
N GLY A 94 -9.36 28.57 -6.00
CA GLY A 94 -8.46 29.37 -5.17
C GLY A 94 -9.15 29.98 -3.94
N GLN A 95 -10.42 29.66 -3.66
CA GLN A 95 -11.13 30.19 -2.51
C GLN A 95 -10.70 29.51 -1.21
N GLU A 96 -10.61 30.31 -0.16
CA GLU A 96 -10.23 29.85 1.18
C GLU A 96 -11.44 29.90 2.12
N PHE A 97 -11.59 28.88 2.97
CA PHE A 97 -12.70 28.74 3.88
C PHE A 97 -12.34 27.95 5.15
N ASP A 98 -13.06 28.22 6.23
CA ASP A 98 -12.86 27.57 7.53
C ASP A 98 -13.79 26.37 7.72
N VAL A 99 -13.23 25.23 8.11
CA VAL A 99 -13.97 24.04 8.52
C VAL A 99 -13.80 23.82 10.01
N ARG A 100 -14.90 23.90 10.77
CA ARG A 100 -14.89 23.63 12.22
C ARG A 100 -15.27 22.18 12.50
N ALA A 101 -14.49 21.51 13.34
CA ALA A 101 -14.69 20.11 13.70
C ALA A 101 -14.43 19.89 15.20
N LYS A 102 -15.09 18.88 15.78
CA LYS A 102 -14.84 18.48 17.18
C LYS A 102 -13.58 17.65 17.33
N CYS A 103 -13.20 16.94 16.28
CA CYS A 103 -12.04 16.07 16.22
C CYS A 103 -11.47 16.15 14.80
N VAL A 104 -10.14 16.23 14.71
CA VAL A 104 -9.40 16.24 13.45
C VAL A 104 -8.49 15.01 13.48
N ILE A 105 -8.50 14.24 12.40
CA ILE A 105 -7.68 13.02 12.25
C ILE A 105 -6.71 13.28 11.10
N ASN A 106 -5.41 13.15 11.37
CA ASN A 106 -4.38 13.23 10.34
C ASN A 106 -4.23 11.88 9.64
N ALA A 107 -4.57 11.82 8.35
CA ALA A 107 -4.46 10.63 7.51
C ALA A 107 -3.80 10.95 6.15
N THR A 108 -2.79 11.84 6.14
CA THR A 108 -2.17 12.37 4.91
C THR A 108 -0.98 11.53 4.38
N GLY A 109 -0.73 10.36 4.95
CA GLY A 109 0.29 9.42 4.45
C GLY A 109 1.72 9.99 4.58
N PRO A 110 2.51 10.08 3.51
CA PRO A 110 3.89 10.61 3.58
C PRO A 110 3.94 12.10 3.98
N PHE A 111 2.82 12.81 3.89
CA PHE A 111 2.72 14.22 4.27
C PHE A 111 2.30 14.43 5.73
N THR A 112 2.28 13.36 6.55
CA THR A 112 1.85 13.42 7.95
C THR A 112 2.70 14.41 8.75
N ASP A 113 4.02 14.42 8.52
CA ASP A 113 4.96 15.28 9.25
C ASP A 113 4.80 16.76 8.90
N ALA A 114 4.47 17.07 7.65
CA ALA A 114 4.18 18.45 7.24
C ALA A 114 2.99 19.03 8.02
N LEU A 115 1.93 18.23 8.23
CA LEU A 115 0.77 18.65 9.02
C LEU A 115 1.08 18.73 10.52
N GLN A 116 1.91 17.82 11.06
CA GLN A 116 2.34 17.88 12.47
C GLN A 116 3.19 19.12 12.77
N LYS A 117 4.04 19.53 11.83
CA LYS A 117 4.83 20.76 11.94
C LYS A 117 4.00 22.04 11.85
N MET A 118 2.78 21.97 11.31
CA MET A 118 1.83 23.09 11.33
C MET A 118 1.22 23.32 12.72
N ASP A 119 1.09 22.26 13.53
CA ASP A 119 0.63 22.30 14.92
C ASP A 119 1.77 22.67 15.87
N ASP A 120 2.88 21.91 15.86
CA ASP A 120 4.10 22.24 16.60
C ASP A 120 5.34 21.98 15.73
N GLN A 121 6.09 23.05 15.44
CA GLN A 121 7.33 22.99 14.66
C GLN A 121 8.42 22.15 15.32
N LYS A 122 8.32 21.87 16.63
CA LYS A 122 9.30 21.07 17.39
C LYS A 122 9.06 19.58 17.27
N ASN A 123 7.98 19.14 16.63
CA ASN A 123 7.71 17.73 16.45
C ASN A 123 8.80 17.07 15.59
N PRO A 124 9.35 15.92 16.04
CA PRO A 124 10.32 15.18 15.26
C PRO A 124 9.64 14.55 14.03
N ASP A 125 10.41 14.38 12.95
CA ASP A 125 9.95 13.65 11.77
C ASP A 125 9.78 12.17 12.09
N ILE A 126 8.60 11.62 11.75
CA ILE A 126 8.22 10.24 12.05
C ILE A 126 8.16 9.42 10.76
N CYS A 127 7.84 10.05 9.63
CA CYS A 127 7.66 9.39 8.35
C CYS A 127 8.97 9.32 7.58
N GLN A 128 9.39 8.10 7.20
CA GLN A 128 10.50 7.86 6.29
C GLN A 128 9.95 7.31 4.96
N PRO A 129 9.75 8.17 3.93
CA PRO A 129 9.20 7.71 2.66
C PRO A 129 10.22 6.89 1.88
N SER A 130 9.76 5.80 1.27
CA SER A 130 10.52 5.01 0.31
C SER A 130 9.82 5.01 -1.03
N ALA A 131 10.58 5.13 -2.12
CA ALA A 131 10.05 5.13 -3.47
C ALA A 131 10.12 3.73 -4.09
N GLY A 132 9.09 3.37 -4.85
CA GLY A 132 9.05 2.19 -5.70
C GLY A 132 8.63 2.59 -7.11
N VAL A 133 9.12 1.89 -8.13
CA VAL A 133 8.80 2.19 -9.53
C VAL A 133 8.19 0.97 -10.20
N HIS A 134 7.15 1.21 -11.00
CA HIS A 134 6.53 0.19 -11.84
C HIS A 134 6.74 0.55 -13.32
N ILE A 135 7.27 -0.38 -14.10
CA ILE A 135 7.49 -0.26 -15.54
C ILE A 135 6.47 -1.15 -16.26
N VAL A 136 5.82 -0.60 -17.29
CA VAL A 136 4.87 -1.34 -18.13
C VAL A 136 5.51 -1.62 -19.50
N ILE A 137 5.58 -2.89 -19.87
CA ILE A 137 6.07 -3.41 -21.14
C ILE A 137 4.93 -4.06 -21.94
N LEU A 138 4.99 -4.01 -23.26
CA LEU A 138 3.92 -4.58 -24.09
C LEU A 138 3.85 -6.11 -23.94
N GLY A 139 2.65 -6.68 -24.03
CA GLY A 139 2.40 -8.09 -23.77
C GLY A 139 3.16 -9.05 -24.69
N TYR A 140 3.62 -8.61 -25.86
CA TYR A 140 4.49 -9.43 -26.71
C TYR A 140 5.90 -9.62 -26.14
N TYR A 141 6.37 -8.74 -25.24
CA TYR A 141 7.62 -8.90 -24.51
C TYR A 141 7.46 -9.70 -23.21
N SER A 142 6.24 -10.02 -22.79
CA SER A 142 5.97 -10.75 -21.56
C SER A 142 4.91 -11.82 -21.79
N SER A 143 5.36 -13.07 -21.92
CA SER A 143 4.47 -14.24 -22.07
C SER A 143 3.94 -14.78 -20.74
N LEU A 144 4.01 -13.99 -19.66
CA LEU A 144 3.63 -14.43 -18.32
C LEU A 144 2.11 -14.35 -18.12
N ALA A 145 1.47 -15.52 -18.11
CA ALA A 145 0.05 -15.67 -17.78
C ALA A 145 -0.25 -15.46 -16.28
N SER A 146 0.77 -15.58 -15.42
CA SER A 146 0.64 -15.45 -13.97
C SER A 146 1.78 -14.61 -13.37
N ALA A 147 1.49 -13.96 -12.25
CA ALA A 147 2.47 -13.13 -11.55
C ALA A 147 3.61 -13.98 -10.96
N ARG A 148 4.84 -13.48 -11.05
CA ARG A 148 6.05 -14.13 -10.52
C ARG A 148 6.85 -13.15 -9.67
N ILE A 149 7.46 -13.67 -8.61
CA ILE A 149 8.46 -12.94 -7.81
C ILE A 149 9.83 -13.40 -8.28
N VAL A 150 10.68 -12.45 -8.64
CA VAL A 150 12.06 -12.68 -9.09
C VAL A 150 13.01 -11.95 -8.16
N SER A 151 13.98 -12.65 -7.59
CA SER A 151 15.02 -12.04 -6.76
C SER A 151 16.18 -11.52 -7.61
N SER A 152 16.56 -10.28 -7.38
CA SER A 152 17.77 -9.65 -7.93
C SER A 152 19.01 -10.20 -7.23
N ALA A 153 20.15 -10.17 -7.93
CA ALA A 153 21.47 -10.45 -7.35
C ALA A 153 21.83 -9.51 -6.17
N SER A 154 21.17 -8.34 -6.09
CA SER A 154 21.28 -7.40 -4.98
C SER A 154 20.44 -7.78 -3.74
N GLY A 155 19.69 -8.89 -3.78
CA GLY A 155 18.82 -9.33 -2.69
C GLY A 155 17.42 -8.70 -2.66
N HIS A 156 17.12 -7.76 -3.57
CA HIS A 156 15.78 -7.18 -3.71
C HIS A 156 14.85 -8.05 -4.57
N ASN A 157 13.58 -8.10 -4.21
CA ASN A 157 12.58 -8.83 -4.98
C ASN A 157 11.84 -7.92 -5.95
N MET A 158 11.56 -8.44 -7.14
CA MET A 158 10.81 -7.79 -8.21
C MET A 158 9.55 -8.61 -8.51
N VAL A 159 8.42 -7.94 -8.68
CA VAL A 159 7.16 -8.59 -9.07
C VAL A 159 6.91 -8.37 -10.55
N LEU A 160 6.76 -9.47 -11.28
CA LEU A 160 6.39 -9.48 -12.70
C LEU A 160 4.94 -9.95 -12.81
N SER A 161 4.04 -9.13 -13.33
CA SER A 161 2.63 -9.50 -13.52
C SER A 161 2.16 -9.03 -14.89
N GLY A 162 1.93 -9.98 -15.80
CA GLY A 162 1.56 -9.70 -17.19
C GLY A 162 2.56 -8.75 -17.85
N SER A 163 2.07 -7.59 -18.29
CA SER A 163 2.84 -6.49 -18.89
C SER A 163 3.55 -5.58 -17.89
N SER A 164 3.49 -5.81 -16.58
CA SER A 164 4.05 -4.88 -15.57
C SER A 164 5.17 -5.50 -14.75
N VAL A 165 6.15 -4.67 -14.40
CA VAL A 165 7.33 -4.98 -13.60
C VAL A 165 7.43 -3.97 -12.47
N GLY A 166 7.35 -4.42 -11.22
CA GLY A 166 7.45 -3.54 -10.04
C GLY A 166 8.67 -3.86 -9.18
N THR A 167 9.38 -2.83 -8.72
CA THR A 167 10.51 -2.97 -7.79
C THR A 167 10.13 -2.57 -6.36
N GLY A 168 10.87 -3.09 -5.38
CA GLY A 168 10.79 -2.65 -3.99
C GLY A 168 11.92 -1.68 -3.62
N GLY A 169 11.53 -0.51 -3.10
CA GLY A 169 12.26 0.36 -2.18
C GLY A 169 13.60 0.99 -2.63
N SER A 170 13.59 2.29 -2.91
CA SER A 170 14.72 3.17 -2.70
C SER A 170 14.43 4.13 -1.54
N GLU A 171 15.43 4.40 -0.71
CA GLU A 171 15.30 5.44 0.33
C GLU A 171 15.18 6.80 -0.36
N HIS A 172 14.19 7.59 0.03
CA HIS A 172 14.19 9.01 -0.26
C HIS A 172 14.73 9.73 0.97
N GLY A 173 15.93 10.29 0.85
CA GLY A 173 16.44 11.23 1.85
C GLY A 173 15.49 12.43 1.92
N ALA A 174 15.06 12.76 3.13
CA ALA A 174 14.29 13.96 3.43
C ALA A 174 15.14 15.23 3.22
#